data_AF-A0A497CY21-F1
#
_entry.id   AF-A0A497CY21-F1
#
_cell.length_a   1.000
_cell.length_b   1.000
_cell.length_c   1.000
_cell.angle_alpha   90.00
_cell.angle_beta   90.00
_cell.angle_gamma   90.00
#
_symmetry.space_group_name_H-M   'P 1'
#
loop_
_entity.id
_entity.type
_entity.pdbx_description
1 polymer ?
#
loop_
_entity_poly.entity_id
_entity_poly.type
_entity_poly.pdbx_seq_one_letter_code
_entity_poly.pdbx_strand_id
1 'polypeptide(L)'
;MTTRRDFINALKRELPKALKTLQEGNIAPVDLAQSAIGPGMAIFSRYSKVLEADGSPMTVRSALALINQVLDEYLTEQEGEYDADTRWALAWFEEYGMGEGPYGMAETLSKAKNTAVDALERAGILVSKAGKVRLLRREELPDDWPACRAGRQRGAGRDPVKDKRLTVWEVTQYLIRALVDKWSEEAAADLLKKVGALGDVARELAYRLYTICDRKKWAQEALAYNSLVVAWPELVKLAGKSEAKEQIQTKIFTSQ
;
A
#
# COMPACT_ATOMS: atom_id res chain seq x y z
N MET A 1 7.33 13.61 34.96
CA MET A 1 7.68 12.18 35.07
C MET A 1 6.48 11.34 34.65
N THR A 2 6.69 10.25 33.93
CA THR A 2 5.62 9.33 33.51
C THR A 2 6.14 7.89 33.40
N THR A 3 5.27 6.92 33.14
CA THR A 3 5.64 5.50 32.96
C THR A 3 5.77 5.14 31.47
N ARG A 4 6.46 4.04 31.15
CA ARG A 4 6.51 3.47 29.80
C ARG A 4 5.11 3.28 29.20
N ARG A 5 4.17 2.76 30.00
CA ARG A 5 2.79 2.50 29.57
C ARG A 5 2.07 3.80 29.18
N ASP A 6 2.18 4.83 30.01
CA ASP A 6 1.55 6.12 29.75
C ASP A 6 2.17 6.83 28.54
N PHE A 7 3.48 6.69 28.35
CA PHE A 7 4.16 7.17 27.16
C PHE A 7 3.64 6.48 25.88
N ILE A 8 3.51 5.15 25.89
CA ILE A 8 2.92 4.39 24.77
C ILE A 8 1.48 4.85 24.50
N ASN A 9 0.66 5.02 25.53
CA ASN A 9 -0.71 5.50 25.38
C ASN A 9 -0.77 6.91 24.80
N ALA A 10 0.16 7.79 25.19
CA ALA A 10 0.28 9.11 24.60
C ALA A 10 0.68 9.05 23.12
N LEU A 11 1.65 8.21 22.75
CA LEU A 11 2.02 7.98 21.36
C LEU A 11 0.81 7.53 20.54
N LYS A 12 0.11 6.47 20.98
CA LYS A 12 -1.07 5.93 20.28
C LYS A 12 -2.20 6.94 20.10
N ARG A 13 -2.34 7.91 21.01
CA ARG A 13 -3.38 8.94 20.94
C ARG A 13 -3.01 10.11 20.03
N GLU A 14 -1.74 10.50 20.02
CA GLU A 14 -1.30 11.78 19.45
C GLU A 14 -0.53 11.62 18.14
N LEU A 15 0.30 10.57 18.02
CA LEU A 15 1.12 10.34 16.83
C LEU A 15 0.29 10.09 15.56
N PRO A 16 -0.82 9.33 15.56
CA PRO A 16 -1.61 9.07 14.35
C PRO A 16 -2.06 10.35 13.61
N LYS A 17 -2.35 11.44 14.33
CA LYS A 17 -2.74 12.71 13.70
C LYS A 17 -1.60 13.30 12.87
N ALA A 18 -0.37 13.27 13.41
CA ALA A 18 0.80 13.73 12.70
C ALA A 18 1.14 12.83 11.50
N LEU A 19 1.03 11.51 11.68
CA LEU A 19 1.26 10.53 10.60
C LEU A 19 0.30 10.75 9.43
N LYS A 20 -0.99 10.98 9.72
CA LYS A 20 -1.98 11.29 8.69
C LYS A 20 -1.59 12.54 7.88
N THR A 21 -1.17 13.62 8.55
CA THR A 21 -0.72 14.84 7.87
C THR A 21 0.51 14.61 7.00
N LEU A 22 1.46 13.77 7.45
CA LEU A 22 2.63 13.40 6.65
C LEU A 22 2.24 12.58 5.40
N GLN A 23 1.29 11.65 5.53
CA GLN A 23 0.75 10.90 4.39
C GLN A 23 -0.04 11.80 3.42
N GLU A 24 -0.85 12.73 3.92
CA GLU A 24 -1.56 13.73 3.09
C GLU A 24 -0.58 14.65 2.35
N GLY A 25 0.58 14.95 2.97
CA GLY A 25 1.70 15.66 2.35
C GLY A 25 2.50 14.84 1.35
N ASN A 26 2.15 13.57 1.11
CA ASN A 26 2.87 12.63 0.23
C ASN A 26 4.36 12.47 0.59
N ILE A 27 4.69 12.51 1.88
CA ILE A 27 6.05 12.21 2.34
C ILE A 27 6.38 10.77 1.95
N ALA A 28 7.51 10.56 1.28
CA ALA A 28 7.91 9.25 0.79
C ALA A 28 7.99 8.22 1.95
N PRO A 29 7.64 6.94 1.72
CA PRO A 29 7.70 5.92 2.77
C PRO A 29 9.07 5.80 3.44
N VAL A 30 10.17 5.93 2.68
CA VAL A 30 11.54 5.94 3.21
C VAL A 30 11.79 7.09 4.21
N ASP A 31 11.16 8.24 3.97
CA ASP A 31 11.29 9.43 4.80
C ASP A 31 10.23 9.51 5.90
N LEU A 32 9.15 8.72 5.81
CA LEU A 32 8.04 8.75 6.76
C LEU A 32 8.50 8.39 8.17
N ALA A 33 9.34 7.35 8.30
CA ALA A 33 9.89 6.96 9.60
C ALA A 33 10.72 8.10 10.22
N GLN A 34 11.58 8.75 9.43
CA GLN A 34 12.37 9.90 9.90
C GLN A 34 11.49 11.10 10.25
N SER A 35 10.47 11.37 9.46
CA SER A 35 9.52 12.46 9.67
C SER A 35 8.66 12.24 10.91
N ALA A 36 8.34 10.98 11.24
CA ALA A 36 7.59 10.59 12.43
C ALA A 36 8.39 10.72 13.73
N ILE A 37 9.73 10.71 13.66
CA ILE A 37 10.59 10.87 14.84
C ILE A 37 10.36 12.23 15.51
N GLY A 38 10.22 13.32 14.75
CA GLY A 38 9.98 14.66 15.32
C GLY A 38 8.74 14.70 16.22
N PRO A 39 7.54 14.39 15.71
CA PRO A 39 6.31 14.32 16.50
C PRO A 39 6.39 13.33 17.67
N GLY A 40 6.98 12.13 17.46
CA GLY A 40 7.15 11.15 18.53
C GLY A 40 8.08 11.61 19.65
N MET A 41 9.19 12.27 19.27
CA MET A 41 10.16 12.81 20.22
C MET A 41 9.65 14.05 20.95
N ALA A 42 8.76 14.85 20.35
CA ALA A 42 8.07 15.93 21.05
C ALA A 42 7.19 15.39 22.20
N ILE A 43 6.55 14.22 22.00
CA ILE A 43 5.79 13.54 23.06
C ILE A 43 6.73 13.00 24.14
N PHE A 44 7.91 12.48 23.77
CA PHE A 44 8.89 11.98 24.74
C PHE A 44 9.50 13.12 25.58
N SER A 45 9.94 14.20 24.93
CA SER A 45 10.69 15.30 25.54
C SER A 45 9.87 16.21 26.45
N ARG A 46 8.52 16.17 26.36
CA ARG A 46 7.66 16.93 27.29
C ARG A 46 7.67 16.36 28.71
N TYR A 47 8.10 15.11 28.89
CA TYR A 47 8.22 14.49 30.21
C TYR A 47 9.64 14.67 30.75
N SER A 48 9.75 15.11 32.01
CA SER A 48 11.06 15.23 32.68
C SER A 48 11.86 13.92 32.75
N LYS A 49 11.17 12.77 32.79
CA LYS A 49 11.69 11.41 32.58
C LYS A 49 10.54 10.45 32.35
N VAL A 50 10.78 9.41 31.54
CA VAL A 50 9.90 8.24 31.38
C VAL A 50 10.56 7.06 32.09
N LEU A 51 9.83 6.33 32.94
CA LEU A 51 10.38 5.19 33.67
C LEU A 51 10.05 3.86 32.99
N GLU A 52 11.05 2.99 32.89
CA GLU A 52 10.91 1.59 32.50
C GLU A 52 10.30 0.76 33.65
N ALA A 53 9.97 -0.51 33.38
CA ALA A 53 9.32 -1.39 34.36
C ALA A 53 10.21 -1.69 35.59
N ASP A 54 11.53 -1.64 35.42
CA ASP A 54 12.52 -1.81 36.50
C ASP A 54 12.78 -0.50 37.28
N GLY A 55 12.06 0.59 36.95
CA GLY A 55 12.22 1.90 37.58
C GLY A 55 13.38 2.73 37.01
N SER A 56 14.16 2.21 36.06
CA SER A 56 15.23 2.97 35.40
C SER A 56 14.66 4.01 34.43
N PRO A 57 15.38 5.11 34.15
CA PRO A 57 14.99 6.05 33.10
C PRO A 57 15.08 5.42 31.71
N MET A 58 14.01 5.54 30.92
CA MET A 58 13.96 5.13 29.52
C MET A 58 15.01 5.87 28.69
N THR A 59 15.75 5.13 27.87
CA THR A 59 16.72 5.70 26.95
C THR A 59 16.04 6.28 25.70
N VAL A 60 16.72 7.22 25.02
CA VAL A 60 16.27 7.73 23.71
C VAL A 60 16.12 6.59 22.70
N ARG A 61 17.02 5.60 22.73
CA ARG A 61 16.94 4.42 21.86
C ARG A 61 15.65 3.63 22.10
N SER A 62 15.27 3.41 23.36
CA SER A 62 14.00 2.76 23.72
C SER A 62 12.80 3.57 23.22
N ALA A 63 12.84 4.90 23.37
CA ALA A 63 11.77 5.77 22.91
C ALA A 63 11.60 5.73 21.38
N LEU A 64 12.70 5.79 20.63
CA LEU A 64 12.69 5.65 19.16
C LEU A 64 12.12 4.31 18.70
N ALA A 65 12.45 3.22 19.40
CA ALA A 65 11.88 1.90 19.11
C ALA A 65 10.36 1.89 19.31
N LEU A 66 9.86 2.51 20.38
CA LEU A 66 8.42 2.64 20.64
C LEU A 66 7.71 3.53 19.60
N ILE A 67 8.35 4.60 19.15
CA ILE A 67 7.80 5.47 18.08
C ILE A 67 7.64 4.68 16.78
N ASN A 68 8.67 3.94 16.37
CA ASN A 68 8.62 3.09 15.18
C ASN A 68 7.58 1.97 15.33
N GLN A 69 7.42 1.41 16.53
CA GLN A 69 6.39 0.43 16.81
C GLN A 69 4.99 1.02 16.61
N VAL A 70 4.70 2.21 17.16
CA VAL A 70 3.39 2.86 16.98
C VAL A 70 3.14 3.28 15.54
N LEU A 71 4.18 3.65 14.78
CA LEU A 71 4.09 3.86 13.33
C LEU A 71 3.67 2.59 12.59
N ASP A 72 4.28 1.44 12.87
CA ASP A 72 3.91 0.15 12.26
C ASP A 72 2.49 -0.27 12.64
N GLU A 73 2.11 -0.07 13.91
CA GLU A 73 0.74 -0.33 14.39
C GLU A 73 -0.29 0.54 13.64
N TYR A 74 -0.04 1.84 13.49
CA TYR A 74 -0.92 2.76 12.75
C TYR A 74 -1.15 2.31 11.30
N LEU A 75 -0.08 1.91 10.59
CA LEU A 75 -0.20 1.43 9.20
C LEU A 75 -0.89 0.06 9.12
N THR A 76 -0.78 -0.77 10.16
CA THR A 76 -1.43 -2.09 10.23
C THR A 76 -2.92 -1.97 10.54
N GLU A 77 -3.33 -1.01 11.37
CA GLU A 77 -4.75 -0.77 11.69
C GLU A 77 -5.58 -0.41 10.45
N GLN A 78 -4.97 0.20 9.44
CA GLN A 78 -5.60 0.53 8.16
C GLN A 78 -5.93 -0.72 7.30
N GLU A 79 -5.37 -1.89 7.63
CA GLU A 79 -5.62 -3.11 6.84
C GLU A 79 -7.09 -3.53 6.81
N GLY A 80 -7.89 -3.13 7.80
CA GLY A 80 -9.32 -3.46 7.87
C GLY A 80 -10.17 -2.83 6.75
N GLU A 81 -9.69 -1.74 6.16
CA GLU A 81 -10.40 -1.01 5.09
C GLU A 81 -10.21 -1.67 3.71
N TYR A 82 -9.25 -2.59 3.58
CA TYR A 82 -9.00 -3.27 2.31
C TYR A 82 -10.01 -4.40 2.05
N ASP A 83 -10.23 -4.66 0.76
CA ASP A 83 -10.99 -5.83 0.31
C ASP A 83 -10.35 -7.15 0.81
N ALA A 84 -11.15 -8.21 0.90
CA ALA A 84 -10.74 -9.49 1.46
C ALA A 84 -9.52 -10.11 0.74
N ASP A 85 -9.44 -9.90 -0.57
CA ASP A 85 -8.40 -10.47 -1.41
C ASP A 85 -7.08 -9.72 -1.22
N THR A 86 -7.12 -8.39 -1.11
CA THR A 86 -5.97 -7.56 -0.72
C THR A 86 -5.47 -7.90 0.68
N ARG A 87 -6.36 -8.09 1.66
CA ARG A 87 -5.95 -8.51 3.02
C ARG A 87 -5.29 -9.88 3.04
N TRP A 88 -5.72 -10.78 2.16
CA TRP A 88 -5.05 -12.07 1.98
C TRP A 88 -3.68 -11.89 1.36
N ALA A 89 -3.56 -11.09 0.29
CA ALA A 89 -2.31 -10.85 -0.41
C ALA A 89 -1.27 -10.19 0.50
N LEU A 90 -1.68 -9.22 1.32
CA LEU A 90 -0.85 -8.60 2.35
C LEU A 90 -0.29 -9.60 3.35
N ALA A 91 -1.15 -10.44 3.93
CA ALA A 91 -0.72 -11.44 4.91
C ALA A 91 0.19 -12.51 4.27
N TRP A 92 -0.07 -12.90 3.02
CA TRP A 92 0.83 -13.79 2.28
C TRP A 92 2.18 -13.13 2.01
N PHE A 93 2.16 -11.87 1.56
CA PHE A 93 3.36 -11.09 1.29
C PHE A 93 4.21 -10.88 2.55
N GLU A 94 3.60 -10.63 3.69
CA GLU A 94 4.32 -10.46 4.95
C GLU A 94 5.10 -11.72 5.37
N GLU A 95 4.55 -12.91 5.08
CA GLU A 95 5.19 -14.18 5.43
C GLU A 95 6.18 -14.65 4.36
N TYR A 96 5.74 -14.71 3.10
CA TYR A 96 6.48 -15.33 1.98
C TYR A 96 7.04 -14.34 0.97
N GLY A 97 6.72 -13.04 1.08
CA GLY A 97 7.04 -12.04 0.07
C GLY A 97 6.44 -12.40 -1.28
N MET A 98 7.21 -12.20 -2.35
CA MET A 98 6.87 -12.65 -3.71
C MET A 98 7.25 -14.13 -3.97
N GLY A 99 7.68 -14.85 -2.94
CA GLY A 99 8.15 -16.24 -3.01
C GLY A 99 7.02 -17.27 -3.04
N GLU A 100 7.42 -18.54 -3.21
CA GLU A 100 6.52 -19.68 -3.12
C GLU A 100 6.32 -20.13 -1.67
N GLY A 101 5.09 -20.55 -1.37
CA GLY A 101 4.69 -21.17 -0.12
C GLY A 101 3.74 -22.35 -0.36
N PRO A 102 3.46 -23.16 0.67
CA PRO A 102 2.62 -24.35 0.55
C PRO A 102 1.13 -24.01 0.39
N TYR A 103 0.40 -24.77 -0.44
CA TYR A 103 -1.03 -24.57 -0.66
C TYR A 103 -1.86 -24.64 0.63
N GLY A 104 -1.51 -25.53 1.57
CA GLY A 104 -2.22 -25.65 2.85
C GLY A 104 -2.21 -24.36 3.67
N MET A 105 -1.11 -23.59 3.61
CA MET A 105 -1.05 -22.28 4.26
C MET A 105 -1.90 -21.24 3.52
N ALA A 106 -1.89 -21.27 2.19
CA ALA A 106 -2.73 -20.40 1.38
C ALA A 106 -4.22 -20.62 1.66
N GLU A 107 -4.62 -21.90 1.75
CA GLU A 107 -5.99 -22.30 2.05
C GLU A 107 -6.40 -21.85 3.46
N THR A 108 -5.56 -22.08 4.46
CA THR A 108 -5.80 -21.62 5.85
C THR A 108 -5.98 -20.12 5.92
N LEU A 109 -5.10 -19.36 5.24
CA LEU A 109 -5.18 -17.90 5.19
C LEU A 109 -6.44 -17.43 4.44
N SER A 110 -6.85 -18.13 3.38
CA SER A 110 -8.06 -17.77 2.62
C SER A 110 -9.32 -17.86 3.47
N LYS A 111 -9.46 -18.93 4.27
CA LYS A 111 -10.54 -19.09 5.24
C LYS A 111 -10.52 -17.97 6.28
N ALA A 112 -9.34 -17.65 6.83
CA ALA A 112 -9.19 -16.59 7.84
C ALA A 112 -9.54 -15.18 7.31
N LYS A 113 -9.32 -14.91 6.01
CA LYS A 113 -9.62 -13.62 5.38
C LYS A 113 -10.96 -13.57 4.64
N ASN A 114 -11.77 -14.63 4.75
CA ASN A 114 -13.07 -14.76 4.08
C ASN A 114 -12.97 -14.65 2.55
N THR A 115 -12.01 -15.36 1.97
CA THR A 115 -11.80 -15.51 0.51
C THR A 115 -11.50 -16.99 0.16
N ALA A 116 -11.18 -17.27 -1.10
CA ALA A 116 -10.81 -18.60 -1.57
C ALA A 116 -9.64 -18.52 -2.55
N VAL A 117 -8.74 -19.52 -2.51
CA VAL A 117 -7.56 -19.58 -3.40
C VAL A 117 -7.95 -19.53 -4.88
N ASP A 118 -9.03 -20.21 -5.28
CA ASP A 118 -9.53 -20.18 -6.67
C ASP A 118 -10.14 -18.82 -7.05
N ALA A 119 -10.65 -18.05 -6.09
CA ALA A 119 -11.12 -16.70 -6.33
C ALA A 119 -9.91 -15.76 -6.55
N LEU A 120 -8.88 -15.88 -5.71
CA LEU A 120 -7.62 -15.14 -5.82
C LEU A 120 -6.86 -15.45 -7.12
N GLU A 121 -6.84 -16.71 -7.56
CA GLU A 121 -6.23 -17.09 -8.85
C GLU A 121 -7.01 -16.50 -10.03
N ARG A 122 -8.35 -16.55 -10.01
CA ARG A 122 -9.19 -15.89 -11.03
C ARG A 122 -9.07 -14.37 -10.98
N ALA A 123 -8.81 -13.81 -9.81
CA ALA A 123 -8.53 -12.41 -9.62
C ALA A 123 -7.10 -12.01 -10.04
N GLY A 124 -6.28 -12.94 -10.56
CA GLY A 124 -4.93 -12.58 -11.00
C GLY A 124 -4.05 -12.05 -9.86
N ILE A 125 -4.31 -12.47 -8.61
CA ILE A 125 -3.47 -12.11 -7.45
C ILE A 125 -2.36 -13.13 -7.24
N LEU A 126 -2.66 -14.40 -7.50
CA LEU A 126 -1.75 -15.51 -7.25
C LEU A 126 -1.74 -16.52 -8.38
N VAL A 127 -0.72 -17.37 -8.38
CA VAL A 127 -0.69 -18.63 -9.13
C VAL A 127 -0.68 -19.78 -8.13
N SER A 128 -1.54 -20.77 -8.36
CA SER A 128 -1.47 -22.05 -7.65
C SER A 128 -1.14 -23.17 -8.63
N LYS A 129 -0.02 -23.87 -8.39
CA LYS A 129 0.42 -24.99 -9.23
C LYS A 129 1.23 -25.98 -8.42
N ALA A 130 1.00 -27.28 -8.67
CA ALA A 130 1.78 -28.37 -8.07
C ALA A 130 1.89 -28.30 -6.53
N GLY A 131 0.79 -27.97 -5.84
CA GLY A 131 0.74 -27.88 -4.38
C GLY A 131 1.43 -26.64 -3.78
N LYS A 132 1.89 -25.72 -4.62
CA LYS A 132 2.50 -24.45 -4.22
C LYS A 132 1.65 -23.26 -4.64
N VAL A 133 1.81 -22.17 -3.91
CA VAL A 133 1.15 -20.88 -4.16
C VAL A 133 2.21 -19.79 -4.11
N ARG A 134 2.08 -18.78 -4.96
CA ARG A 134 2.83 -17.52 -4.87
C ARG A 134 2.01 -16.38 -5.45
N LEU A 135 2.33 -15.15 -5.06
CA LEU A 135 1.78 -13.96 -5.69
C LEU A 135 2.24 -13.90 -7.16
N LEU A 136 1.38 -13.35 -8.01
CA LEU A 136 1.74 -12.99 -9.37
C LEU A 136 2.75 -11.84 -9.33
N ARG A 137 3.81 -11.95 -10.12
CA ARG A 137 4.81 -10.90 -10.23
C ARG A 137 4.31 -9.81 -11.16
N ARG A 138 4.81 -8.59 -11.00
CA ARG A 138 4.38 -7.42 -11.80
C ARG A 138 4.59 -7.65 -13.30
N GLU A 139 5.68 -8.30 -13.68
CA GLU A 139 6.00 -8.65 -15.07
C GLU A 139 5.09 -9.73 -15.67
N GLU A 140 4.38 -10.49 -14.81
CA GLU A 140 3.42 -11.52 -15.23
C GLU A 140 2.01 -10.95 -15.40
N LEU A 141 1.81 -9.69 -15.01
CA LEU A 141 0.52 -9.05 -15.15
C LEU A 141 0.19 -8.87 -16.65
N PRO A 142 -1.08 -9.04 -17.05
CA PRO A 142 -1.52 -8.80 -18.43
C PRO A 142 -1.29 -7.35 -18.88
N ASP A 143 -0.76 -7.16 -20.09
CA ASP A 143 -0.52 -5.82 -20.69
C ASP A 143 -1.81 -5.13 -21.16
N ASP A 144 -2.87 -5.92 -21.39
CA ASP A 144 -4.15 -5.43 -21.87
C ASP A 144 -5.01 -4.81 -20.77
N TRP A 145 -4.51 -4.70 -19.53
CA TRP A 145 -5.18 -3.92 -18.48
C TRP A 145 -5.17 -2.42 -18.79
N PRO A 146 -6.30 -1.70 -18.71
CA PRO A 146 -7.64 -2.12 -18.29
C PRO A 146 -8.58 -2.66 -19.39
N ALA A 147 -8.16 -2.76 -20.64
CA ALA A 147 -9.06 -3.21 -21.70
C ALA A 147 -9.50 -4.69 -21.52
N CYS A 148 -10.73 -4.88 -21.01
CA CYS A 148 -11.45 -6.16 -21.09
C CYS A 148 -11.54 -6.64 -22.56
N ARG A 149 -10.94 -7.78 -22.88
CA ARG A 149 -11.61 -8.73 -23.77
C ARG A 149 -12.10 -9.91 -22.96
N ALA A 150 -13.43 -10.00 -22.86
CA ALA A 150 -14.14 -11.18 -22.39
C ALA A 150 -13.69 -12.38 -23.24
N GLY A 151 -12.77 -13.16 -22.67
CA GLY A 151 -12.14 -14.30 -23.32
C GLY A 151 -11.56 -15.22 -22.25
N ARG A 152 -11.71 -16.53 -22.45
CA ARG A 152 -11.42 -17.62 -21.51
C ARG A 152 -9.92 -17.82 -21.25
N GLN A 153 -9.15 -16.78 -20.96
CA GLN A 153 -7.75 -16.88 -20.55
C GLN A 153 -7.61 -16.54 -19.06
N ARG A 154 -6.80 -17.35 -18.36
CA ARG A 154 -6.33 -17.03 -17.00
C ARG A 154 -5.63 -15.66 -17.07
N GLY A 155 -6.11 -14.70 -16.28
CA GLY A 155 -5.61 -13.32 -16.33
C GLY A 155 -6.05 -12.54 -17.57
N ALA A 156 -7.26 -12.73 -18.10
CA ALA A 156 -7.80 -11.76 -19.06
C ALA A 156 -7.85 -10.37 -18.39
N GLY A 157 -7.24 -9.35 -19.02
CA GLY A 157 -7.24 -7.98 -18.50
C GLY A 157 -8.66 -7.55 -18.13
N ARG A 158 -8.83 -6.96 -16.94
CA ARG A 158 -10.14 -6.50 -16.46
C ARG A 158 -10.27 -5.00 -16.63
N ASP A 159 -11.48 -4.58 -16.94
CA ASP A 159 -11.86 -3.19 -17.12
C ASP A 159 -12.29 -2.57 -15.80
N PRO A 160 -11.50 -1.65 -15.19
CA PRO A 160 -11.84 -0.89 -14.00
C PRO A 160 -13.17 -0.18 -14.09
N VAL A 161 -13.61 0.18 -15.31
CA VAL A 161 -14.88 0.86 -15.53
C VAL A 161 -16.05 -0.13 -15.47
N LYS A 162 -15.83 -1.41 -15.75
CA LYS A 162 -16.89 -2.44 -15.87
C LYS A 162 -16.83 -3.54 -14.81
N ASP A 163 -15.66 -3.82 -14.24
CA ASP A 163 -15.43 -4.89 -13.29
C ASP A 163 -15.57 -4.37 -11.85
N LYS A 164 -16.63 -4.84 -11.18
CA LYS A 164 -16.93 -4.48 -9.80
C LYS A 164 -16.00 -5.14 -8.77
N ARG A 165 -15.01 -5.94 -9.21
CA ARG A 165 -14.12 -6.72 -8.35
C ARG A 165 -12.65 -6.36 -8.50
N LEU A 166 -12.34 -5.11 -8.82
CA LEU A 166 -10.98 -4.62 -8.68
C LEU A 166 -10.54 -4.68 -7.23
N THR A 167 -9.39 -5.29 -7.00
CA THR A 167 -8.76 -5.29 -5.67
C THR A 167 -7.75 -4.17 -5.57
N VAL A 168 -7.57 -3.64 -4.37
CA VAL A 168 -6.56 -2.61 -4.11
C VAL A 168 -5.16 -3.15 -4.45
N TRP A 169 -4.90 -4.43 -4.14
CA TRP A 169 -3.66 -5.12 -4.48
C TRP A 169 -3.32 -4.99 -5.97
N GLU A 170 -4.24 -5.37 -6.85
CA GLU A 170 -4.01 -5.30 -8.30
C GLU A 170 -3.76 -3.87 -8.76
N VAL A 171 -4.58 -2.92 -8.29
CA VAL A 171 -4.42 -1.51 -8.67
C VAL A 171 -3.03 -1.00 -8.29
N THR A 172 -2.56 -1.30 -7.07
CA THR A 172 -1.19 -0.93 -6.64
C THR A 172 -0.14 -1.54 -7.56
N GLN A 173 -0.21 -2.85 -7.86
CA GLN A 173 0.79 -3.51 -8.70
C GLN A 173 0.78 -2.97 -10.14
N TYR A 174 -0.39 -2.68 -10.70
CA TYR A 174 -0.51 -2.10 -12.05
C TYR A 174 -0.04 -0.65 -12.13
N LEU A 175 -0.30 0.18 -11.11
CA LEU A 175 0.21 1.55 -11.05
C LEU A 175 1.75 1.56 -10.99
N ILE A 176 2.33 0.70 -10.15
CA ILE A 176 3.79 0.53 -10.07
C ILE A 176 4.35 0.05 -11.40
N ARG A 177 3.72 -0.96 -12.02
CA ARG A 177 4.16 -1.49 -13.30
C ARG A 177 4.11 -0.42 -14.40
N ALA A 178 3.02 0.34 -14.49
CA ALA A 178 2.90 1.43 -15.45
C ALA A 178 4.00 2.49 -15.26
N LEU A 179 4.35 2.78 -14.01
CA LEU A 179 5.42 3.72 -13.67
C LEU A 179 6.82 3.17 -13.98
N VAL A 180 7.11 1.92 -13.60
CA VAL A 180 8.47 1.34 -13.62
C VAL A 180 8.81 0.70 -14.97
N ASP A 181 7.90 -0.06 -15.57
CA ASP A 181 8.19 -0.82 -16.80
C ASP A 181 8.15 0.09 -18.03
N LYS A 182 7.27 1.09 -18.04
CA LYS A 182 7.15 2.06 -19.13
C LYS A 182 7.89 3.36 -18.87
N TRP A 183 8.39 3.59 -17.65
CA TRP A 183 9.01 4.87 -17.22
C TRP A 183 8.15 6.09 -17.59
N SER A 184 6.83 5.95 -17.58
CA SER A 184 5.89 7.01 -18.01
C SER A 184 4.91 7.32 -16.91
N GLU A 185 5.08 8.51 -16.33
CA GLU A 185 4.13 9.11 -15.39
C GLU A 185 2.77 9.32 -16.07
N GLU A 186 2.74 9.57 -17.39
CA GLU A 186 1.50 9.70 -18.16
C GLU A 186 0.71 8.39 -18.19
N ALA A 187 1.37 7.25 -18.44
CA ALA A 187 0.70 5.95 -18.46
C ALA A 187 0.13 5.59 -17.08
N ALA A 188 0.88 5.87 -16.00
CA ALA A 188 0.42 5.68 -14.64
C ALA A 188 -0.72 6.64 -14.27
N ALA A 189 -0.67 7.90 -14.73
CA ALA A 189 -1.72 8.90 -14.52
C ALA A 189 -3.02 8.56 -15.26
N ASP A 190 -2.92 8.07 -16.50
CA ASP A 190 -4.07 7.59 -17.28
C ASP A 190 -4.74 6.39 -16.60
N LEU A 191 -3.94 5.49 -16.00
CA LEU A 191 -4.47 4.39 -15.20
C LEU A 191 -5.13 4.90 -13.91
N LEU A 192 -4.47 5.82 -13.21
CA LEU A 192 -4.98 6.46 -11.98
C LEU A 192 -6.35 7.09 -12.22
N LYS A 193 -6.52 7.81 -13.32
CA LYS A 193 -7.80 8.39 -13.74
C LYS A 193 -8.90 7.33 -13.87
N LYS A 194 -8.58 6.17 -14.44
CA LYS A 194 -9.56 5.09 -14.67
C LYS A 194 -9.98 4.37 -13.40
N VAL A 195 -9.06 4.20 -12.44
CA VAL A 195 -9.35 3.51 -11.17
C VAL A 195 -9.97 4.44 -10.12
N GLY A 196 -9.85 5.76 -10.29
CA GLY A 196 -10.48 6.77 -9.43
C GLY A 196 -10.04 6.64 -7.97
N ALA A 197 -11.00 6.66 -7.03
CA ALA A 197 -10.73 6.61 -5.59
C ALA A 197 -9.93 5.38 -5.12
N LEU A 198 -9.97 4.26 -5.87
CA LEU A 198 -9.13 3.09 -5.57
C LEU A 198 -7.63 3.41 -5.70
N GLY A 199 -7.26 4.43 -6.47
CA GLY A 199 -5.89 4.90 -6.55
C GLY A 199 -5.36 5.42 -5.21
N ASP A 200 -6.16 6.24 -4.51
CA ASP A 200 -5.74 6.78 -3.20
C ASP A 200 -5.53 5.65 -2.18
N VAL A 201 -6.43 4.65 -2.18
CA VAL A 201 -6.31 3.46 -1.34
C VAL A 201 -5.09 2.60 -1.75
N ALA A 202 -4.79 2.53 -3.06
CA ALA A 202 -3.61 1.84 -3.57
C ALA A 202 -2.29 2.51 -3.14
N ARG A 203 -2.28 3.85 -3.00
CA ARG A 203 -1.16 4.60 -2.43
C ARG A 203 -1.01 4.31 -0.93
N GLU A 204 -2.09 4.26 -0.17
CA GLU A 204 -2.06 3.84 1.24
C GLU A 204 -1.51 2.42 1.40
N LEU A 205 -1.91 1.51 0.52
CA LEU A 205 -1.36 0.15 0.46
C LEU A 205 0.15 0.16 0.19
N ALA A 206 0.64 1.06 -0.67
CA ALA A 206 2.08 1.18 -0.95
C ALA A 206 2.89 1.58 0.28
N TYR A 207 2.37 2.44 1.17
CA TYR A 207 3.01 2.72 2.46
C TYR A 207 3.14 1.45 3.31
N ARG A 208 2.07 0.67 3.43
CA ARG A 208 2.07 -0.58 4.21
C ARG A 208 3.08 -1.60 3.64
N LEU A 209 3.05 -1.79 2.32
CA LEU A 209 3.95 -2.73 1.64
C LEU A 209 5.42 -2.31 1.78
N TYR A 210 5.71 -1.01 1.70
CA TYR A 210 7.05 -0.49 1.95
C TYR A 210 7.54 -0.84 3.37
N THR A 211 6.73 -0.60 4.40
CA THR A 211 7.10 -0.87 5.79
C THR A 211 7.38 -2.36 6.03
N ILE A 212 6.59 -3.25 5.42
CA ILE A 212 6.86 -4.70 5.44
C ILE A 212 8.22 -4.99 4.81
N CYS A 213 8.49 -4.43 3.62
CA CYS A 213 9.76 -4.63 2.92
C CYS A 213 10.97 -4.10 3.70
N ASP A 214 10.89 -2.91 4.33
CA ASP A 214 12.00 -2.37 5.12
C ASP A 214 12.31 -3.27 6.33
N ARG A 215 11.27 -3.74 7.03
CA ARG A 215 11.43 -4.65 8.17
C ARG A 215 12.02 -6.00 7.75
N LYS A 216 11.59 -6.54 6.61
CA LYS A 216 12.07 -7.83 6.05
C LYS A 216 13.35 -7.69 5.22
N LYS A 217 13.85 -6.47 5.03
CA LYS A 217 15.04 -6.12 4.22
C LYS A 217 14.92 -6.51 2.74
N TRP A 218 13.72 -6.41 2.17
CA TRP A 218 13.43 -6.61 0.74
C TRP A 218 13.60 -5.31 -0.05
N ALA A 219 14.85 -4.85 -0.19
CA ALA A 219 15.17 -3.53 -0.74
C ALA A 219 14.62 -3.30 -2.17
N GLN A 220 14.65 -4.31 -3.03
CA GLN A 220 14.18 -4.18 -4.41
C GLN A 220 12.66 -3.92 -4.49
N GLU A 221 11.87 -4.65 -3.71
CA GLU A 221 10.41 -4.41 -3.65
C GLU A 221 10.09 -3.10 -2.92
N ALA A 222 10.83 -2.76 -1.86
CA ALA A 222 10.67 -1.47 -1.17
C ALA A 222 10.82 -0.28 -2.14
N LEU A 223 11.80 -0.33 -3.06
CA LEU A 223 12.02 0.73 -4.03
C LEU A 223 10.77 0.97 -4.90
N ALA A 224 10.14 -0.10 -5.37
CA ALA A 224 8.96 -0.01 -6.23
C ALA A 224 7.77 0.69 -5.52
N TYR A 225 7.50 0.31 -4.27
CA TYR A 225 6.45 0.94 -3.46
C TYR A 225 6.77 2.40 -3.12
N ASN A 226 8.03 2.71 -2.83
CA ASN A 226 8.47 4.07 -2.58
C ASN A 226 8.30 4.97 -3.83
N SER A 227 8.69 4.47 -5.01
CA SER A 227 8.57 5.20 -6.27
C SER A 227 7.14 5.63 -6.59
N LEU A 228 6.15 4.77 -6.32
CA LEU A 228 4.74 5.13 -6.55
C LEU A 228 4.31 6.34 -5.71
N VAL A 229 4.67 6.36 -4.43
CA VAL A 229 4.29 7.46 -3.53
C VAL A 229 5.03 8.74 -3.90
N VAL A 230 6.32 8.66 -4.25
CA VAL A 230 7.12 9.81 -4.69
C VAL A 230 6.55 10.45 -5.96
N ALA A 231 6.13 9.63 -6.94
CA ALA A 231 5.55 10.12 -8.18
C ALA A 231 4.11 10.65 -8.01
N TRP A 232 3.44 10.32 -6.90
CA TRP A 232 2.00 10.57 -6.71
C TRP A 232 1.53 12.00 -7.02
N PRO A 233 2.20 13.08 -6.56
CA PRO A 233 1.76 14.44 -6.85
C PRO A 233 1.73 14.75 -8.35
N GLU A 234 2.68 14.24 -9.13
CA GLU A 234 2.69 14.44 -10.58
C GLU A 234 1.64 13.55 -11.26
N LEU A 235 1.43 12.31 -10.79
CA LEU A 235 0.38 11.43 -11.31
C LEU A 235 -1.01 12.06 -11.18
N VAL A 236 -1.33 12.63 -10.00
CA VAL A 236 -2.62 13.31 -9.76
C VAL A 236 -2.76 14.54 -10.65
N LYS A 237 -1.69 15.34 -10.81
CA LYS A 237 -1.68 16.52 -11.67
C LYS A 237 -1.89 16.16 -13.15
N LEU A 238 -1.23 15.11 -13.64
CA LEU A 238 -1.39 14.64 -15.03
C LEU A 238 -2.78 14.05 -15.26
N ALA A 239 -3.31 13.28 -14.31
CA ALA A 239 -4.66 12.73 -14.37
C ALA A 239 -5.72 13.85 -14.47
N GLY A 240 -5.59 14.92 -13.68
CA GLY A 240 -6.49 16.07 -13.71
C GLY A 240 -6.35 16.98 -14.93
N LYS A 241 -5.14 17.18 -15.47
CA LYS A 241 -4.93 17.97 -16.72
C LYS A 241 -5.62 17.36 -17.93
N SER A 242 -5.71 16.03 -17.98
CA SER A 242 -6.36 15.31 -19.09
C SER A 242 -7.87 15.58 -19.13
N GLU A 243 -8.53 15.74 -17.97
CA GLU A 243 -9.96 16.13 -17.90
C GLU A 243 -10.23 17.53 -18.46
N ALA A 244 -9.36 18.50 -18.15
CA ALA A 244 -9.49 19.85 -18.70
C ALA A 244 -9.38 19.85 -20.23
N LYS A 245 -8.50 19.00 -20.79
CA LYS A 245 -8.30 18.89 -22.24
C LYS A 245 -9.47 18.18 -22.95
N GLU A 246 -10.00 17.09 -22.39
CA GLU A 246 -11.18 16.39 -22.92
C GLU A 246 -12.46 17.24 -22.85
N GLN A 247 -12.66 18.03 -21.79
CA GLN A 247 -13.80 18.92 -21.66
C GLN A 247 -13.74 20.09 -22.67
N ILE A 248 -12.56 20.63 -22.94
CA ILE A 248 -12.36 21.67 -23.96
C ILE A 248 -12.65 21.09 -25.36
N GLN A 249 -12.18 19.89 -25.66
CA GLN A 249 -12.43 19.24 -26.95
C GLN A 249 -13.92 18.92 -27.15
N THR A 250 -14.58 18.34 -26.15
CA THR A 250 -16.02 18.02 -26.22
C THR A 250 -16.87 19.27 -26.45
N LYS A 251 -16.57 20.39 -25.77
CA LYS A 251 -17.29 21.67 -25.95
C LYS A 251 -17.11 22.26 -27.36
N ILE A 252 -15.94 22.07 -27.98
CA ILE A 252 -15.67 22.53 -29.36
C ILE A 252 -16.48 21.70 -30.38
N PHE A 253 -16.63 20.40 -30.14
CA PHE A 253 -17.39 19.50 -31.05
C PHE A 253 -18.92 19.61 -30.91
N THR A 254 -19.46 20.00 -29.75
CA THR A 254 -20.90 20.23 -29.56
C THR A 254 -21.38 21.64 -29.93
N SER A 255 -20.48 22.52 -30.38
CA SER A 255 -20.80 23.91 -30.77
C SER A 255 -20.86 24.12 -32.30
N GLN A 256 -21.08 23.05 -33.08
CA GLN A 256 -21.38 23.09 -34.52
C GLN A 256 -22.70 22.37 -34.78
#